data_AF-A0A645C4G5-F1
#
_entry.id   AF-A0A645C4G5-F1
#
_cell.length_a   1.000
_cell.length_b   1.000
_cell.length_c   1.000
_cell.angle_alpha   90.00
_cell.angle_beta   90.00
_cell.angle_gamma   90.00
#
_symmetry.space_group_name_H-M   'P 1'
#
loop_
_entity.id
_entity.type
_entity.pdbx_description
1 polymer ?
#
loop_
_entity_poly.entity_id
_entity_poly.type
_entity_poly.pdbx_seq_one_letter_code
_entity_poly.pdbx_strand_id
1 'polypeptide(L)'
;MDSHCIEHNSSPGEEPVTIKIRVVTGCFHREHSPAAYFFIDQAITNIPAKERQFDFVEHESGPEIVAWIALGTAGFTLAKSVIDLVTAIINARAKGRERGDRPDGKLVLIVRDSHRTDASTEKFVMEIYDKELVSSKQVATAIEKGLQKRKSK
;
A
#
# COMPACT_ATOMS: atom_id res chain seq x y z
N MET A 1 24.69 0.52 8.94
CA MET A 1 23.44 -0.26 8.99
C MET A 1 22.89 -0.19 7.59
N ASP A 2 23.37 -1.12 6.78
CA ASP A 2 23.30 -1.05 5.34
C ASP A 2 21.87 -1.31 4.89
N SER A 3 21.29 -0.30 4.24
CA SER A 3 20.05 -0.41 3.52
C SER A 3 20.23 -1.51 2.48
N HIS A 4 19.64 -2.69 2.72
CA HIS A 4 19.49 -3.70 1.69
C HIS A 4 18.58 -3.12 0.61
N CYS A 5 19.18 -2.47 -0.39
CA CYS A 5 18.55 -2.23 -1.66
C CYS A 5 18.32 -3.60 -2.30
N ILE A 6 17.08 -4.10 -2.26
CA ILE A 6 16.70 -5.26 -3.04
C ILE A 6 16.82 -4.85 -4.51
N GLU A 7 17.85 -5.37 -5.20
CA GLU A 7 17.97 -5.25 -6.65
C GLU A 7 16.90 -6.13 -7.29
N HIS A 8 15.68 -5.60 -7.40
CA HIS A 8 14.69 -6.17 -8.31
C HIS A 8 15.05 -5.71 -9.71
N ASN A 9 15.28 -6.67 -10.61
CA ASN A 9 15.62 -6.42 -12.02
C ASN A 9 14.37 -5.85 -12.73
N SER A 10 14.09 -4.57 -12.54
CA SER A 10 12.95 -3.87 -13.13
C SER A 10 13.05 -3.91 -14.66
N SER A 11 11.95 -4.23 -15.33
CA SER A 11 11.93 -4.22 -16.80
C SER A 11 12.11 -2.78 -17.32
N PRO A 12 12.70 -2.57 -18.51
CA PRO A 12 12.78 -1.25 -19.11
C PRO A 12 11.40 -0.60 -19.20
N GLY A 13 11.24 0.58 -18.58
CA GLY A 13 9.96 1.30 -18.54
C GLY A 13 9.09 1.05 -17.30
N GLU A 14 9.61 0.29 -16.33
CA GLU A 14 9.02 0.19 -14.99
C GLU A 14 9.64 1.22 -14.04
N GLU A 15 8.78 1.91 -13.29
CA GLU A 15 9.20 2.79 -12.21
C GLU A 15 8.77 2.18 -10.87
N PRO A 16 9.62 2.19 -9.84
CA PRO A 16 9.20 1.76 -8.52
C PRO A 16 8.34 2.85 -7.86
N VAL A 17 7.30 2.40 -7.17
CA VAL A 17 6.36 3.23 -6.41
C VAL A 17 6.17 2.64 -5.03
N THR A 18 6.07 3.51 -4.04
CA THR A 18 5.71 3.13 -2.70
C THR A 18 4.25 3.49 -2.43
N ILE A 19 3.49 2.52 -1.92
CA ILE A 19 2.10 2.66 -1.48
C ILE A 19 2.04 2.38 0.01
N LYS A 20 1.77 3.42 0.80
CA LYS A 20 1.73 3.34 2.26
C LYS A 20 0.29 3.43 2.76
N ILE A 21 -0.10 2.51 3.65
CA ILE A 21 -1.38 2.50 4.33
C ILE A 21 -1.13 2.94 5.77
N ARG A 22 -1.36 4.21 6.09
CA ARG A 22 -0.94 4.83 7.35
C ARG A 22 -2.13 5.11 8.27
N VAL A 23 -2.04 4.79 9.55
CA VAL A 23 -2.95 5.36 10.55
C VAL A 23 -2.60 6.81 10.84
N VAL A 24 -3.60 7.66 11.05
CA VAL A 24 -3.35 9.06 11.41
C VAL A 24 -2.95 9.23 12.88
N THR A 25 -3.35 8.29 13.74
CA THR A 25 -3.01 8.27 15.16
C THR A 25 -2.69 6.86 15.63
N GLY A 26 -1.67 6.74 16.50
CA GLY A 26 -1.18 5.49 17.09
C GLY A 26 -0.60 4.50 16.08
N CYS A 27 -0.82 3.20 16.31
CA CYS A 27 -0.07 2.11 15.66
C CYS A 27 -0.91 1.26 14.70
N PHE A 28 -0.32 0.79 13.61
CA PHE A 28 -0.89 -0.24 12.72
C PHE A 28 0.17 -1.25 12.27
N HIS A 29 0.72 -1.95 13.25
CA HIS A 29 1.65 -3.04 13.05
C HIS A 29 1.20 -4.28 13.83
N ARG A 30 1.83 -5.41 13.59
CA ARG A 30 1.42 -6.74 14.03
C ARG A 30 1.18 -6.84 15.53
N GLU A 31 2.01 -6.20 16.34
CA GLU A 31 1.90 -6.20 17.80
C GLU A 31 0.60 -5.56 18.28
N HIS A 32 0.22 -4.41 17.70
CA HIS A 32 -0.97 -3.66 18.10
C HIS A 32 -2.22 -3.99 17.26
N SER A 33 -2.06 -4.77 16.19
CA SER A 33 -3.15 -5.13 15.27
C SER A 33 -3.08 -6.60 14.83
N PRO A 34 -3.02 -7.55 15.77
CA PRO A 34 -2.81 -8.96 15.44
C PRO A 34 -3.94 -9.55 14.59
N ALA A 35 -5.20 -9.12 14.80
CA ALA A 35 -6.31 -9.64 14.02
C ALA A 35 -6.30 -9.13 12.57
N ALA A 36 -5.94 -7.88 12.34
CA ALA A 36 -5.73 -7.34 11.01
C ALA A 36 -4.56 -8.04 10.31
N TYR A 37 -3.42 -8.21 11.00
CA TYR A 37 -2.25 -8.86 10.41
C TYR A 37 -2.49 -10.32 10.06
N PHE A 38 -3.34 -11.05 10.80
CA PHE A 38 -3.80 -12.38 10.38
C PHE A 38 -4.42 -12.38 8.97
N PHE A 39 -5.29 -11.41 8.67
CA PHE A 39 -5.89 -11.30 7.33
C PHE A 39 -4.90 -10.82 6.27
N ILE A 40 -3.97 -9.94 6.64
CA ILE A 40 -2.92 -9.44 5.73
C ILE A 40 -1.99 -10.59 5.34
N ASP A 41 -1.52 -11.37 6.31
CA ASP A 41 -0.66 -12.53 6.06
C ASP A 41 -1.34 -13.56 5.16
N GLN A 42 -2.65 -13.80 5.40
CA GLN A 42 -3.45 -14.67 4.54
C GLN A 42 -3.54 -14.11 3.10
N ALA A 43 -3.77 -12.81 2.95
CA ALA A 43 -3.83 -12.17 1.63
C ALA A 43 -2.49 -12.30 0.88
N ILE A 44 -1.36 -12.05 1.56
CA ILE A 44 -0.02 -12.17 0.98
C ILE A 44 0.27 -13.63 0.59
N THR A 45 -0.04 -14.58 1.47
CA THR A 45 0.20 -16.02 1.25
C THR A 45 -0.58 -16.55 0.05
N ASN A 46 -1.79 -16.02 -0.19
CA ASN A 46 -2.65 -16.42 -1.31
C ASN A 46 -2.21 -15.86 -2.66
N ILE A 47 -1.25 -14.92 -2.71
CA ILE A 47 -0.71 -14.39 -3.97
C ILE A 47 0.37 -15.35 -4.49
N PRO A 48 0.22 -15.92 -5.70
CA PRO A 48 1.23 -16.78 -6.29
C PRO A 48 2.59 -16.08 -6.37
N ALA A 49 3.69 -16.80 -6.09
CA ALA A 49 5.03 -16.21 -6.08
C ALA A 49 5.39 -15.49 -7.40
N LYS A 50 4.95 -16.02 -8.55
CA LYS A 50 5.13 -15.41 -9.88
C LYS A 50 4.40 -14.08 -10.08
N GLU A 51 3.39 -13.78 -9.25
CA GLU A 51 2.58 -12.56 -9.29
C GLU A 51 2.94 -11.58 -8.15
N ARG A 52 3.89 -11.97 -7.29
CA ARG A 52 4.40 -11.16 -6.19
C ARG A 52 5.48 -10.20 -6.70
N GLN A 53 5.04 -9.23 -7.50
CA GLN A 53 5.87 -8.13 -8.02
C GLN A 53 5.85 -6.94 -7.05
N PHE A 54 6.06 -7.22 -5.77
CA PHE A 54 6.07 -6.22 -4.72
C PHE A 54 6.85 -6.71 -3.50
N ASP A 55 7.42 -5.76 -2.76
CA ASP A 55 7.91 -5.97 -1.41
C ASP A 55 6.89 -5.42 -0.41
N PHE A 56 6.76 -6.10 0.72
CA PHE A 56 5.92 -5.70 1.84
C PHE A 56 6.80 -5.38 3.04
N VAL A 57 6.68 -4.16 3.56
CA VAL A 57 7.45 -3.67 4.70
C VAL A 57 6.49 -3.26 5.81
N GLU A 58 6.68 -3.83 6.98
CA GLU A 58 5.92 -3.47 8.18
C GLU A 58 6.55 -2.23 8.84
N HIS A 59 5.71 -1.26 9.20
CA HIS A 59 6.11 -0.12 10.03
C HIS A 59 5.10 0.09 11.14
N GLU A 60 5.55 0.73 12.23
CA GLU A 60 4.69 1.07 13.36
C GLU A 60 3.44 1.86 12.93
N SER A 61 3.60 2.80 12.00
CA SER A 61 2.51 3.64 11.49
C SER A 61 1.55 2.95 10.51
N GLY A 62 1.83 1.71 10.11
CA GLY A 62 1.12 1.01 9.05
C GLY A 62 2.02 0.44 7.96
N PRO A 63 1.55 -0.57 7.22
CA PRO A 63 2.35 -1.26 6.22
C PRO A 63 2.64 -0.40 4.98
N GLU A 64 3.75 -0.72 4.34
CA GLU A 64 4.25 -0.11 3.12
C GLU A 64 4.46 -1.20 2.05
N ILE A 65 3.98 -0.94 0.84
CA ILE A 65 4.17 -1.81 -0.31
C ILE A 65 5.05 -1.07 -1.31
N VAL A 66 6.17 -1.68 -1.69
CA VAL A 66 7.01 -1.21 -2.79
C VAL A 66 6.66 -2.06 -4.00
N ALA A 67 6.16 -1.45 -5.07
CA ALA A 67 5.73 -2.14 -6.28
C ALA A 67 6.28 -1.44 -7.52
N TRP A 68 6.28 -2.15 -8.65
CA TRP A 68 6.72 -1.60 -9.92
C TRP A 68 5.51 -1.29 -10.79
N ILE A 69 5.48 -0.08 -11.35
CA ILE A 69 4.44 0.37 -12.28
C ILE A 69 5.01 0.42 -13.69
N ALA A 70 4.31 -0.17 -14.65
CA ALA A 70 4.63 -0.04 -16.05
C ALA A 70 3.93 1.19 -16.64
N LEU A 71 4.62 1.95 -17.49
CA LEU A 71 4.00 3.02 -18.25
C LEU A 71 3.46 2.47 -19.59
N GLY A 72 2.14 2.38 -19.71
CA GLY A 72 1.45 2.01 -20.94
C GLY A 72 0.91 3.23 -21.70
N THR A 73 0.36 2.99 -22.89
CA THR A 73 -0.30 4.01 -23.72
C THR A 73 -1.50 4.66 -23.04
N ALA A 74 -2.17 3.94 -22.13
CA ALA A 74 -3.30 4.42 -21.33
C ALA A 74 -2.90 5.06 -19.98
N GLY A 75 -1.60 5.12 -19.66
CA GLY A 75 -1.07 5.62 -18.39
C GLY A 75 -0.38 4.54 -17.54
N PHE A 76 -0.23 4.83 -16.25
CA PHE A 76 0.40 3.91 -15.31
C PHE A 76 -0.47 2.68 -15.08
N THR A 77 0.13 1.50 -15.19
CA THR A 77 -0.52 0.23 -14.89
C THR A 77 0.16 -0.39 -13.69
N LEU A 78 -0.62 -0.68 -12.65
CA LEU A 78 -0.18 -1.43 -11.47
C LEU A 78 -0.76 -2.84 -11.53
N ALA A 79 0.00 -3.83 -11.08
CA ALA A 79 -0.46 -5.21 -11.05
C ALA A 79 -1.75 -5.35 -10.21
N LYS A 80 -2.70 -6.14 -10.71
CA LYS A 80 -3.96 -6.42 -10.00
C LYS A 80 -3.72 -6.98 -8.60
N SER A 81 -2.70 -7.83 -8.44
CA SER A 81 -2.30 -8.41 -7.16
C SER A 81 -1.96 -7.33 -6.12
N VAL A 82 -1.33 -6.23 -6.52
CA VAL A 82 -1.01 -5.10 -5.63
C VAL A 82 -2.26 -4.32 -5.25
N ILE A 83 -3.14 -4.02 -6.21
CA ILE A 83 -4.43 -3.35 -5.91
C ILE A 83 -5.27 -4.18 -4.95
N ASP A 84 -5.36 -5.49 -5.19
CA ASP A 84 -6.12 -6.40 -4.33
C ASP A 84 -5.47 -6.50 -2.94
N LEU A 85 -4.14 -6.51 -2.84
CA LEU A 85 -3.45 -6.51 -1.56
C LEU A 85 -3.69 -5.22 -0.78
N VAL A 86 -3.57 -4.05 -1.40
CA VAL A 86 -3.88 -2.77 -0.74
C VAL A 86 -5.32 -2.76 -0.23
N THR A 87 -6.25 -3.23 -1.07
CA THR A 87 -7.67 -3.38 -0.71
C THR A 87 -7.84 -4.32 0.49
N ALA A 88 -7.15 -5.47 0.48
CA ALA A 88 -7.18 -6.44 1.55
C ALA A 88 -6.62 -5.87 2.87
N ILE A 89 -5.54 -5.08 2.82
CA ILE A 89 -4.95 -4.43 4.01
C ILE A 89 -5.92 -3.43 4.63
N ILE A 90 -6.53 -2.55 3.81
CA ILE A 90 -7.49 -1.56 4.30
C ILE A 90 -8.68 -2.26 4.95
N ASN A 91 -9.23 -3.29 4.30
CA ASN A 91 -10.37 -4.05 4.82
C ASN A 91 -9.98 -4.93 6.03
N ALA A 92 -8.74 -5.42 6.09
CA ALA A 92 -8.20 -6.13 7.24
C ALA A 92 -8.16 -5.24 8.48
N ARG A 93 -7.88 -3.94 8.34
CA ARG A 93 -7.95 -3.00 9.45
C ARG A 93 -9.37 -2.90 10.03
N ALA A 94 -10.38 -2.74 9.17
CA ALA A 94 -11.77 -2.70 9.61
C ALA A 94 -12.18 -3.98 10.34
N LYS A 95 -11.85 -5.14 9.78
CA LYS A 95 -12.11 -6.46 10.40
C LYS A 95 -11.33 -6.69 11.70
N GLY A 96 -10.09 -6.21 11.77
CA GLY A 96 -9.26 -6.31 12.97
C GLY A 96 -9.88 -5.53 14.13
N ARG A 97 -10.43 -4.34 13.85
CA ARG A 97 -11.13 -3.51 14.85
C ARG A 97 -12.39 -4.17 15.38
N GLU A 98 -13.16 -4.82 14.51
CA GLU A 98 -14.30 -5.64 14.94
C GLU A 98 -13.88 -6.76 15.90
N ARG A 99 -12.61 -7.19 15.83
CA ARG A 99 -12.00 -8.21 16.70
C ARG A 99 -11.17 -7.65 17.85
N GLY A 100 -11.22 -6.34 18.08
CA GLY A 100 -10.57 -5.68 19.22
C GLY A 100 -9.21 -5.04 18.95
N ASP A 101 -8.71 -5.05 17.71
CA ASP A 101 -7.50 -4.30 17.37
C ASP A 101 -7.69 -2.80 17.64
N ARG A 102 -6.62 -2.15 18.11
CA ARG A 102 -6.56 -0.72 18.41
C ARG A 102 -5.43 -0.06 17.60
N PRO A 103 -5.33 1.28 17.57
CA PRO A 103 -6.34 2.27 17.96
C PRO A 103 -7.45 2.44 16.91
N ASP A 104 -8.54 3.07 17.35
CA ASP A 104 -9.54 3.66 16.46
C ASP A 104 -8.92 4.89 15.77
N GLY A 105 -9.35 5.23 14.56
CA GLY A 105 -8.80 6.35 13.81
C GLY A 105 -8.65 6.09 12.31
N LYS A 106 -8.69 7.18 11.54
CA LYS A 106 -8.70 7.09 10.08
C LYS A 106 -7.39 6.51 9.54
N LEU A 107 -7.53 5.78 8.44
CA LEU A 107 -6.41 5.42 7.56
C LEU A 107 -6.27 6.46 6.46
N VAL A 108 -5.04 6.66 6.02
CA VAL A 108 -4.73 7.39 4.80
C VAL A 108 -3.90 6.51 3.87
N LEU A 109 -4.27 6.51 2.60
CA LEU A 109 -3.51 5.89 1.54
C LEU A 109 -2.59 6.95 0.93
N ILE A 110 -1.30 6.65 0.91
CA ILE A 110 -0.25 7.55 0.42
C ILE A 110 0.47 6.86 -0.72
N VAL A 111 0.71 7.58 -1.81
CA VAL A 111 1.55 7.15 -2.92
C VAL A 111 2.76 8.08 -2.97
N ARG A 112 3.98 7.52 -3.05
CA ARG A 112 5.23 8.28 -3.21
C ARG A 112 6.18 7.58 -4.17
N ASP A 113 7.14 8.35 -4.66
CA ASP A 113 8.26 7.84 -5.46
C ASP A 113 9.23 7.11 -4.52
N SER A 114 9.62 5.87 -4.83
CA SER A 114 10.50 5.09 -3.97
C SER A 114 11.96 5.57 -4.00
N HIS A 115 12.36 6.35 -5.01
CA HIS A 115 13.71 6.93 -5.08
C HIS A 115 13.84 8.22 -4.28
N ARG A 116 12.74 8.73 -3.69
CA ARG A 116 12.73 10.00 -2.97
C ARG A 116 12.13 9.80 -1.57
N THR A 117 12.96 10.06 -0.56
CA THR A 117 12.56 9.98 0.85
C THR A 117 12.03 11.30 1.39
N ASP A 118 11.91 12.33 0.56
CA ASP A 118 11.44 13.64 1.00
C ASP A 118 9.91 13.65 1.17
N ALA A 119 9.41 14.25 2.27
CA ALA A 119 7.97 14.37 2.51
C ALA A 119 7.23 15.11 1.38
N SER A 120 7.95 15.84 0.52
CA SER A 120 7.41 16.61 -0.59
C SER A 120 6.81 15.75 -1.73
N THR A 121 7.19 14.47 -1.78
CA THR A 121 6.69 13.48 -2.75
C THR A 121 5.53 12.64 -2.24
N GLU A 122 5.20 12.69 -0.94
CA GLU A 122 4.01 12.02 -0.41
C GLU A 122 2.74 12.65 -0.99
N LYS A 123 1.91 11.82 -1.64
CA LYS A 123 0.58 12.20 -2.10
C LYS A 123 -0.46 11.40 -1.35
N PHE A 124 -1.26 12.10 -0.56
CA PHE A 124 -2.49 11.55 0.02
C PHE A 124 -3.49 11.32 -1.11
N VAL A 125 -3.87 10.07 -1.34
CA VAL A 125 -4.77 9.70 -2.44
C VAL A 125 -6.16 9.28 -1.97
N MET A 126 -6.29 8.87 -0.71
CA MET A 126 -7.56 8.44 -0.13
C MET A 126 -7.52 8.56 1.40
N GLU A 127 -8.61 9.00 2.00
CA GLU A 127 -8.88 8.83 3.44
C GLU A 127 -9.92 7.73 3.61
N ILE A 128 -9.73 6.83 4.57
CA ILE A 128 -10.66 5.74 4.89
C ILE A 128 -11.03 5.83 6.37
N TYR A 129 -12.32 5.89 6.64
CA TYR A 129 -12.85 5.97 8.01
C TYR A 129 -13.05 4.60 8.63
N ASP A 130 -13.18 4.57 9.96
CA ASP A 130 -12.71 3.45 10.77
C ASP A 130 -13.21 2.05 10.46
N LYS A 131 -14.45 1.95 9.96
CA LYS A 131 -15.15 0.70 9.65
C LYS A 131 -15.55 0.61 8.18
N GLU A 132 -15.08 1.54 7.36
CA GLU A 132 -15.42 1.58 5.95
C GLU A 132 -14.65 0.47 5.22
N LEU A 133 -15.40 -0.34 4.45
CA LEU A 133 -14.81 -1.27 3.51
C LEU A 133 -14.66 -0.59 2.15
N VAL A 134 -13.54 -0.85 1.49
CA VAL A 134 -13.25 -0.30 0.16
C VAL A 134 -13.23 -1.41 -0.88
N SER A 135 -13.64 -1.05 -2.10
CA SER A 135 -13.52 -1.93 -3.28
C SER A 135 -12.19 -1.72 -4.00
N SER A 136 -11.71 -2.76 -4.70
CA SER A 136 -10.51 -2.66 -5.56
C SER A 136 -10.62 -1.53 -6.60
N LYS A 137 -11.83 -1.22 -7.08
CA LYS A 137 -12.06 -0.11 -8.02
C LYS A 137 -11.79 1.26 -7.39
N GLN A 138 -12.22 1.48 -6.15
CA GLN A 138 -11.95 2.72 -5.41
C GLN A 138 -10.44 2.88 -5.17
N VAL A 139 -9.78 1.82 -4.74
CA VAL A 139 -8.34 1.78 -4.48
C VAL A 139 -7.53 2.06 -5.76
N ALA A 140 -7.84 1.36 -6.86
CA ALA A 140 -7.20 1.58 -8.16
C ALA A 140 -7.34 3.04 -8.63
N THR A 141 -8.57 3.57 -8.58
CA THR A 141 -8.85 4.95 -8.99
C THR A 141 -8.07 5.97 -8.15
N ALA A 142 -7.96 5.75 -6.84
CA ALA A 142 -7.21 6.64 -5.96
C ALA A 142 -5.71 6.61 -6.28
N ILE A 143 -5.12 5.41 -6.42
CA ILE A 143 -3.70 5.24 -6.73
C ILE A 143 -3.36 5.83 -8.10
N GLU A 144 -4.15 5.54 -9.14
CA GLU A 144 -3.96 6.08 -10.49
C GLU A 144 -3.95 7.61 -10.50
N LYS A 145 -4.89 8.25 -9.77
CA LYS A 145 -4.91 9.72 -9.63
C LYS A 145 -3.67 10.25 -8.90
N GLY A 146 -3.19 9.54 -7.89
CA GLY A 146 -1.93 9.88 -7.20
C GLY A 146 -0.72 9.82 -8.13
N LEU A 147 -0.66 8.76 -8.93
CA LEU A 147 0.40 8.55 -9.92
C LEU A 147 0.36 9.58 -11.05
N GLN A 148 -0.81 9.89 -11.60
CA GLN A 148 -0.94 10.91 -12.65
C GLN A 148 -0.49 12.29 -12.20
N LYS A 149 -0.80 12.67 -10.95
CA LYS A 149 -0.32 13.94 -10.36
C LYS A 149 1.20 14.00 -10.20
N ARG A 150 1.93 12.88 -10.26
CA ARG A 150 3.41 12.88 -10.32
C ARG A 150 3.93 13.46 -11.64
N LYS A 151 3.20 13.33 -12.76
CA LYS A 151 3.64 13.84 -14.08
C LYS A 151 3.51 15.35 -14.26
N SER A 152 2.74 16.04 -13.40
CA SER A 152 2.44 17.47 -13.57
C SER A 152 3.39 18.41 -12.81
N LYS A 153 4.52 17.91 -12.33
CA LYS A 153 5.62 18.67 -11.73
C LYS A 153 6.90 18.39 -12.51
#